data_AF-A0A5N4ACM9-F1
#
_entry.id   AF-A0A5N4ACM9-F1
#
_cell.length_a   1.000
_cell.length_b   1.000
_cell.length_c   1.000
_cell.angle_alpha   90.00
_cell.angle_beta   90.00
_cell.angle_gamma   90.00
#
_symmetry.space_group_name_H-M   'P 1'
#
loop_
_entity.id
_entity.type
_entity.pdbx_description
1 polymer ?
#
loop_
_entity_poly.entity_id
_entity_poly.type
_entity_poly.pdbx_seq_one_letter_code
_entity_poly.pdbx_strand_id
1 'polypeptide(L)'
;MRSSVSYILSSTTSEPNMSHPDYDQYSHDHASLLILVKQIGPYLKMKTFNKFYDRITRLGNVKITDSTGQVRNILVRYVKEHPVENNDWGDFQTHRRLLGLVSLGKYDSQQELNEICRVHESLKVKYTSTLYDSRCILFGITDEREYPPSDNSSPEEESVKSVQEDNTSSPEEGATVREKFTTPTNFKTRALFYNESDPCTDLENQLTEFINSLFWVLESKRLERSREKLERVSLLLAPFEKKDFVGLDMDSRNNKKRCTGRMTKHLGDLCLQAGLLAESIAYYHSAAETLKSVNDWLWLGAAFEGLCAASALVLYPNIQRTVSLHRNASLQEGSPKRSNSITTTVGIVRRDIVNMLPPDEISKKYREAIIHYSKYQNAGIVETEASFKAARISVEQSHSLQAASFLQNVVFINLTLSEQEKIQRFEKLSDLYLQIGFTRKAAFCQRLAATRHVSPQNPTPNWNKCYTLILQSFPGHKITLDPTEMCHDNQQSGWPALQIQLLQELVVAAKRMGHSALATRHMTFLLQTMWEHLSASEQKELAIQLQSLSSQCEGAPVPLVLDSGIVIPPANLSNVPVCLGFGLRNLQPHLQPRKIETFKQDIGPFLFTPIKFGTLERTSNKPQSKMGK
;
A
#
# COMPACT_ATOMS: atom_id res chain seq x y z
N MET A 1 25.53 17.02 -0.77
CA MET A 1 24.10 17.08 -0.38
C MET A 1 23.26 18.16 -1.12
N ARG A 2 23.63 18.59 -2.34
CA ARG A 2 22.74 19.40 -3.21
C ARG A 2 22.73 18.98 -4.69
N SER A 3 23.52 18.00 -5.12
CA SER A 3 23.63 17.60 -6.53
C SER A 3 22.73 16.44 -6.96
N SER A 4 22.14 15.69 -6.02
CA SER A 4 21.39 14.47 -6.33
C SER A 4 19.91 14.69 -6.64
N VAL A 5 19.35 15.85 -6.27
CA VAL A 5 17.92 16.15 -6.49
C VAL A 5 17.65 16.55 -7.95
N SER A 6 18.63 17.16 -8.63
CA SER A 6 18.47 17.60 -10.02
C SER A 6 18.62 16.48 -11.06
N TYR A 7 19.22 15.34 -10.70
CA TYR A 7 19.35 14.18 -11.61
C TYR A 7 18.09 13.29 -11.65
N ILE A 8 17.16 13.48 -10.70
CA ILE A 8 15.87 12.75 -10.63
C ILE A 8 14.98 13.03 -11.86
N LEU A 9 15.25 14.10 -12.60
CA LEU A 9 14.41 14.57 -13.71
C LEU A 9 14.94 14.19 -15.10
N SER A 10 16.09 13.50 -15.21
CA SER A 10 16.67 13.16 -16.51
C SER A 10 17.34 11.79 -16.49
N SER A 11 16.59 10.72 -16.80
CA SER A 11 17.21 9.46 -17.21
C SER A 11 16.35 8.75 -18.26
N THR A 12 17.02 8.40 -19.35
CA THR A 12 16.53 7.73 -20.55
C THR A 12 16.18 6.27 -20.29
N THR A 13 15.20 5.81 -21.06
CA THR A 13 14.53 4.51 -21.06
C THR A 13 15.45 3.32 -21.38
N SER A 14 15.64 2.47 -20.40
CA SER A 14 15.62 1.01 -20.61
C SER A 14 14.70 0.46 -19.53
N GLU A 15 13.54 -0.06 -19.90
CA GLU A 15 12.58 -0.60 -18.95
C GLU A 15 13.24 -1.72 -18.12
N PRO A 16 13.21 -1.64 -16.78
CA PRO A 16 13.54 -2.80 -15.98
C PRO A 16 12.49 -3.88 -16.25
N ASN A 17 12.92 -5.10 -16.61
CA ASN A 17 12.04 -6.26 -16.77
C ASN A 17 11.27 -6.63 -15.48
N MET A 18 11.51 -5.92 -14.37
CA MET A 18 10.64 -5.89 -13.20
C MET A 18 10.05 -4.49 -13.07
N SER A 19 8.74 -4.37 -13.18
CA SER A 19 8.06 -3.08 -13.06
C SER A 19 7.45 -2.85 -11.67
N HIS A 20 7.20 -3.90 -10.87
CA HIS A 20 6.30 -3.80 -9.70
C HIS A 20 6.89 -4.36 -8.38
N PRO A 21 7.34 -3.50 -7.45
CA PRO A 21 7.82 -3.92 -6.13
C PRO A 21 6.69 -4.37 -5.19
N ASP A 22 6.92 -5.44 -4.44
CA ASP A 22 6.01 -5.93 -3.39
C ASP A 22 6.47 -5.47 -2.01
N TYR A 23 6.08 -4.24 -1.64
CA TYR A 23 6.48 -3.64 -0.36
C TYR A 23 5.90 -4.35 0.87
N ASP A 24 4.90 -5.21 0.69
CA ASP A 24 4.25 -5.93 1.78
C ASP A 24 4.88 -7.30 2.07
N GLN A 25 5.80 -7.76 1.23
CA GLN A 25 6.48 -9.04 1.39
C GLN A 25 7.34 -9.14 2.66
N TYR A 26 7.15 -10.23 3.42
CA TYR A 26 7.95 -10.59 4.59
C TYR A 26 9.04 -11.60 4.22
N SER A 27 10.08 -11.73 5.07
CA SER A 27 11.09 -12.79 4.89
C SER A 27 10.47 -14.19 4.94
N HIS A 28 9.40 -14.38 5.71
CA HIS A 28 8.68 -15.65 5.80
C HIS A 28 8.00 -16.04 4.48
N ASP A 29 7.67 -15.08 3.62
CA ASP A 29 7.04 -15.36 2.34
C ASP A 29 7.98 -16.13 1.40
N HIS A 30 9.30 -16.16 1.66
CA HIS A 30 10.24 -17.02 0.94
C HIS A 30 9.91 -18.52 1.07
N ALA A 31 9.25 -18.91 2.17
CA ALA A 31 8.81 -20.29 2.42
C ALA A 31 7.38 -20.56 1.96
N SER A 32 6.67 -19.56 1.41
CA SER A 32 5.26 -19.69 1.08
C SER A 32 5.02 -20.09 -0.37
N LEU A 33 3.96 -20.85 -0.61
CA LEU A 33 3.37 -21.05 -1.93
C LEU A 33 2.51 -19.85 -2.30
N LEU A 34 2.76 -19.22 -3.44
CA LEU A 34 2.02 -18.03 -3.86
C LEU A 34 0.76 -18.41 -4.66
N ILE A 35 -0.39 -17.93 -4.20
CA ILE A 35 -1.71 -18.19 -4.79
C ILE A 35 -2.43 -16.87 -5.09
N LEU A 36 -2.92 -16.72 -6.32
CA LEU A 36 -3.70 -15.57 -6.75
C LEU A 36 -5.18 -15.85 -6.51
N VAL A 37 -5.87 -14.95 -5.82
CA VAL A 37 -7.31 -15.01 -5.59
C VAL A 37 -7.96 -13.86 -6.35
N LYS A 38 -8.69 -14.16 -7.43
CA LYS A 38 -9.24 -13.13 -8.33
C LYS A 38 -10.76 -13.20 -8.41
N GLN A 39 -11.41 -12.05 -8.28
CA GLN A 39 -12.81 -11.89 -8.65
C GLN A 39 -12.96 -11.94 -10.17
N ILE A 40 -13.90 -12.75 -10.65
CA ILE A 40 -14.27 -12.85 -12.06
C ILE A 40 -15.78 -12.67 -12.24
N GLY A 41 -16.18 -12.07 -13.35
CA GLY A 41 -17.58 -11.71 -13.61
C GLY A 41 -18.05 -10.44 -12.88
N PRO A 42 -19.13 -9.80 -13.37
CA PRO A 42 -19.58 -8.49 -12.87
C PRO A 42 -20.51 -8.57 -11.65
N TYR A 43 -21.18 -9.71 -11.43
CA TYR A 43 -22.27 -9.82 -10.45
C TYR A 43 -21.81 -10.09 -9.01
N LEU A 44 -20.56 -10.50 -8.80
CA LEU A 44 -20.05 -10.75 -7.45
C LEU A 44 -19.84 -9.41 -6.72
N LYS A 45 -20.60 -9.19 -5.65
CA LYS A 45 -20.43 -7.98 -4.83
C LYS A 45 -19.06 -7.99 -4.14
N MET A 46 -18.38 -6.83 -4.13
CA MET A 46 -17.07 -6.68 -3.49
C MET A 46 -17.06 -7.07 -2.00
N LYS A 47 -18.17 -6.83 -1.28
CA LYS A 47 -18.33 -7.27 0.12
C LYS A 47 -18.26 -8.79 0.25
N THR A 48 -18.93 -9.51 -0.65
CA THR A 48 -18.93 -10.98 -0.69
C THR A 48 -17.55 -11.50 -1.07
N PHE A 49 -16.90 -10.91 -2.08
CA PHE A 49 -15.53 -11.26 -2.45
C PHE A 49 -14.56 -11.10 -1.26
N ASN A 50 -14.60 -9.97 -0.55
CA ASN A 50 -13.73 -9.75 0.62
C ASN A 50 -14.02 -10.74 1.75
N LYS A 51 -15.30 -11.06 2.03
CA LYS A 51 -15.68 -12.11 3.01
C LYS A 51 -15.02 -13.46 2.69
N PHE A 52 -15.08 -13.90 1.44
CA PHE A 52 -14.47 -15.18 1.04
C PHE A 52 -12.96 -15.10 0.93
N TYR A 53 -12.40 -13.97 0.48
CA TYR A 53 -10.96 -13.73 0.48
C TYR A 53 -10.39 -13.83 1.90
N ASP A 54 -11.02 -13.17 2.87
CA ASP A 54 -10.62 -13.24 4.27
C ASP A 54 -10.76 -14.66 4.82
N ARG A 55 -11.79 -15.41 4.41
CA ARG A 55 -11.93 -16.82 4.77
C ARG A 55 -10.82 -17.70 4.18
N ILE A 56 -10.50 -17.54 2.89
CA ILE A 56 -9.44 -18.30 2.20
C ILE A 56 -8.09 -17.98 2.84
N THR A 57 -7.81 -16.71 3.11
CA THR A 57 -6.52 -16.28 3.67
C THR A 57 -6.26 -16.73 5.11
N ARG A 58 -7.30 -17.12 5.86
CA ARG A 58 -7.13 -17.80 7.16
C ARG A 58 -6.40 -19.13 7.03
N LEU A 59 -6.47 -19.81 5.88
CA LEU A 59 -5.75 -21.04 5.60
C LEU A 59 -4.29 -20.74 5.15
N GLY A 60 -3.52 -20.09 6.00
CA GLY A 60 -2.14 -19.71 5.69
C GLY A 60 -1.10 -20.83 5.90
N ASN A 61 -1.48 -21.93 6.54
CA ASN A 61 -0.59 -23.04 6.86
C ASN A 61 -1.35 -24.38 6.80
N VAL A 62 -0.81 -25.35 6.07
CA VAL A 62 -1.35 -26.70 5.93
C VAL A 62 -0.30 -27.73 6.33
N LYS A 63 -0.71 -28.71 7.14
CA LYS A 63 0.14 -29.85 7.50
C LYS A 63 -0.02 -30.95 6.46
N ILE A 64 1.08 -31.34 5.83
CA ILE A 64 1.10 -32.40 4.81
C ILE A 64 2.08 -33.48 5.24
N THR A 65 1.67 -34.75 5.15
CA THR A 65 2.56 -35.89 5.41
C THR A 65 3.27 -36.25 4.12
N ASP A 66 4.59 -36.24 4.12
CA ASP A 66 5.39 -36.60 2.95
C ASP A 66 5.46 -38.11 2.72
N SER A 67 6.15 -38.53 1.67
CA SER A 67 6.32 -39.94 1.31
C SER A 67 7.15 -40.75 2.31
N THR A 68 7.88 -40.11 3.23
CA THR A 68 8.64 -40.78 4.29
C THR A 68 7.86 -40.85 5.61
N GLY A 69 6.63 -40.34 5.64
CA GLY A 69 5.77 -40.31 6.82
C GLY A 69 6.02 -39.10 7.74
N GLN A 70 6.87 -38.15 7.34
CA GLN A 70 7.13 -36.94 8.10
C GLN A 70 6.08 -35.86 7.80
N VAL A 71 5.51 -35.28 8.86
CA VAL A 71 4.61 -34.13 8.73
C VAL A 71 5.41 -32.85 8.49
N ARG A 72 5.14 -32.17 7.38
CA ARG A 72 5.70 -30.87 6.99
C ARG A 72 4.62 -29.79 7.10
N ASN A 73 5.03 -28.59 7.54
CA ASN A 73 4.17 -27.41 7.58
C ASN A 73 4.40 -26.61 6.30
N ILE A 74 3.36 -26.47 5.47
CA ILE A 74 3.42 -25.76 4.19
C ILE A 74 2.74 -24.42 4.34
N LEU A 75 3.49 -23.34 4.12
CA LEU A 75 2.99 -21.98 4.20
C LEU A 75 2.40 -21.53 2.87
N VAL A 76 1.35 -20.72 2.93
CA VAL A 76 0.64 -20.24 1.74
C VAL A 76 0.44 -18.73 1.84
N ARG A 77 0.77 -18.04 0.75
CA ARG A 77 0.55 -16.61 0.60
C ARG A 77 -0.51 -16.37 -0.47
N TYR A 78 -1.58 -15.70 -0.07
CA TYR A 78 -2.62 -15.24 -0.99
C TYR A 78 -2.44 -13.77 -1.35
N VAL A 79 -2.67 -13.45 -2.63
CA VAL A 79 -2.66 -12.09 -3.18
C VAL A 79 -3.88 -11.84 -4.06
N LYS A 80 -4.38 -10.61 -4.12
CA LYS A 80 -5.51 -10.21 -4.98
C LYS A 80 -5.09 -9.86 -6.41
N GLU A 81 -3.85 -9.39 -6.55
CA GLU A 81 -3.25 -8.95 -7.80
C GLU A 81 -1.79 -9.38 -7.83
N HIS A 82 -1.33 -9.85 -8.99
CA HIS A 82 0.05 -10.28 -9.20
C HIS A 82 0.45 -9.96 -10.64
N PRO A 83 1.36 -9.01 -10.88
CA PRO A 83 1.87 -8.72 -12.22
C PRO A 83 2.54 -9.94 -12.84
N VAL A 84 2.34 -10.16 -14.14
CA VAL A 84 2.85 -11.36 -14.83
C VAL A 84 4.37 -11.32 -14.92
N GLU A 85 4.94 -10.13 -15.07
CA GLU A 85 6.38 -9.84 -15.17
C GLU A 85 7.14 -10.29 -13.90
N ASN A 86 6.47 -10.31 -12.75
CA ASN A 86 7.08 -10.79 -11.51
C ASN A 86 7.36 -12.30 -11.54
N ASN A 87 6.68 -13.08 -12.39
CA ASN A 87 6.97 -14.49 -12.57
C ASN A 87 8.31 -14.75 -13.27
N ASP A 88 8.79 -13.82 -14.10
CA ASP A 88 10.06 -13.97 -14.81
C ASP A 88 11.26 -14.03 -13.85
N TRP A 89 11.11 -13.44 -12.66
CA TRP A 89 12.08 -13.52 -11.58
C TRP A 89 12.01 -14.83 -10.79
N GLY A 90 11.08 -15.72 -11.12
CA GLY A 90 10.83 -16.96 -10.39
C GLY A 90 12.01 -17.94 -10.35
N ASP A 91 12.89 -17.93 -11.35
CA ASP A 91 14.13 -18.71 -11.34
C ASP A 91 15.13 -18.16 -10.32
N PHE A 92 15.18 -16.83 -10.21
CA PHE A 92 16.04 -16.11 -9.28
C PHE A 92 15.50 -16.12 -7.85
N GLN A 93 14.18 -16.01 -7.64
CA GLN A 93 13.48 -16.01 -6.35
C GLN A 93 12.18 -16.80 -6.48
N THR A 94 12.17 -18.07 -6.06
CA THR A 94 11.05 -19.00 -6.32
C THR A 94 9.73 -18.58 -5.67
N HIS A 95 9.80 -17.86 -4.55
CA HIS A 95 8.62 -17.35 -3.84
C HIS A 95 7.83 -16.28 -4.64
N ARG A 96 8.38 -15.80 -5.77
CA ARG A 96 7.64 -14.94 -6.72
C ARG A 96 6.84 -15.72 -7.75
N ARG A 97 7.10 -17.03 -7.92
CA ARG A 97 6.36 -17.86 -8.87
C ARG A 97 4.92 -18.01 -8.41
N LEU A 98 3.99 -17.57 -9.24
CA LEU A 98 2.58 -17.86 -9.01
C LEU A 98 2.30 -19.35 -9.26
N LEU A 99 2.01 -20.10 -8.20
CA LEU A 99 1.82 -21.56 -8.26
C LEU A 99 0.35 -21.96 -8.35
N GLY A 100 -0.54 -21.19 -7.73
CA GLY A 100 -1.98 -21.48 -7.69
C GLY A 100 -2.85 -20.30 -8.13
N LEU A 101 -4.01 -20.62 -8.71
CA LEU A 101 -5.05 -19.65 -9.06
C LEU A 101 -6.38 -20.09 -8.49
N VAL A 102 -7.01 -19.23 -7.70
CA VAL A 102 -8.39 -19.38 -7.23
C VAL A 102 -9.21 -18.23 -7.78
N SER A 103 -10.26 -18.53 -8.54
CA SER A 103 -11.18 -17.51 -9.03
C SER A 103 -12.51 -17.59 -8.29
N LEU A 104 -13.16 -16.43 -8.09
CA LEU A 104 -14.47 -16.32 -7.46
C LEU A 104 -15.40 -15.59 -8.42
N GLY A 105 -16.49 -16.25 -8.83
CA GLY A 105 -17.48 -15.66 -9.73
C GLY A 105 -18.90 -15.92 -9.27
N LYS A 106 -19.81 -15.02 -9.63
CA LYS A 106 -21.26 -15.19 -9.45
C LYS A 106 -21.93 -15.22 -10.81
N TYR A 107 -22.84 -16.18 -11.00
CA TYR A 107 -23.63 -16.34 -12.22
C TYR A 107 -25.12 -16.50 -11.86
N ASP A 108 -25.98 -15.88 -12.66
CA ASP A 108 -27.44 -16.02 -12.55
C ASP A 108 -28.03 -16.69 -13.82
N SER A 109 -27.21 -16.95 -14.85
CA SER A 109 -27.60 -17.66 -16.08
C SER A 109 -26.49 -18.57 -16.63
N GLN A 110 -26.85 -19.51 -17.51
CA GLN A 110 -25.86 -20.40 -18.15
C GLN A 110 -24.89 -19.63 -19.06
N GLN A 111 -25.35 -18.53 -19.68
CA GLN A 111 -24.48 -17.67 -20.51
C GLN A 111 -23.39 -17.00 -19.66
N GLU A 112 -23.76 -16.52 -18.48
CA GLU A 112 -22.80 -15.93 -17.54
C GLU A 112 -21.84 -16.96 -16.98
N LEU A 113 -22.32 -18.16 -16.63
CA LEU A 113 -21.45 -19.25 -16.19
C LEU A 113 -20.40 -19.58 -17.27
N ASN A 114 -20.81 -19.67 -18.53
CA ASN A 114 -19.89 -19.91 -19.65
C ASN A 114 -18.85 -18.78 -19.78
N GLU A 115 -19.26 -17.53 -19.62
CA GLU A 115 -18.36 -16.38 -19.67
C GLU A 115 -17.37 -16.38 -18.50
N ILE A 116 -17.81 -16.70 -17.28
CA ILE A 116 -16.95 -16.82 -16.10
C ILE A 116 -15.91 -17.93 -16.30
N CYS A 117 -16.32 -19.10 -16.79
CA CYS A 117 -15.41 -20.18 -17.15
C CYS A 117 -14.38 -19.75 -18.22
N ARG A 118 -14.82 -18.99 -19.24
CA ARG A 118 -13.93 -18.43 -20.28
C ARG A 118 -12.90 -17.46 -19.70
N VAL A 119 -13.33 -16.54 -18.83
CA VAL A 119 -12.45 -15.57 -18.16
C VAL A 119 -11.44 -16.28 -17.26
N HIS A 120 -11.85 -17.32 -16.53
CA HIS A 120 -10.94 -18.13 -15.72
C HIS A 120 -9.83 -18.79 -16.55
N GLU A 121 -10.19 -19.47 -17.65
CA GLU A 121 -9.18 -20.10 -18.52
C GLU A 121 -8.29 -19.04 -19.20
N SER A 122 -8.82 -17.87 -19.56
CA SER A 122 -8.01 -16.75 -20.05
C SER A 122 -6.99 -16.25 -19.02
N LEU A 123 -7.38 -16.15 -17.74
CA LEU A 123 -6.47 -15.79 -16.65
C LEU A 123 -5.38 -16.85 -16.45
N LYS A 124 -5.76 -18.12 -16.49
CA LYS A 124 -4.83 -19.24 -16.40
C LYS A 124 -3.75 -19.19 -17.49
N VAL A 125 -4.14 -18.87 -18.72
CA VAL A 125 -3.19 -18.73 -19.85
C VAL A 125 -2.07 -17.74 -19.54
N LYS A 126 -2.39 -16.62 -18.89
CA LYS A 126 -1.39 -15.58 -18.51
C LYS A 126 -0.28 -16.09 -17.59
N TYR A 127 -0.54 -17.11 -16.78
CA TYR A 127 0.40 -17.64 -15.78
C TYR A 127 0.84 -19.08 -16.04
N THR A 128 0.58 -19.61 -17.25
CA THR A 128 0.85 -21.02 -17.62
C THR A 128 2.29 -21.47 -17.36
N SER A 129 3.26 -20.56 -17.41
CA SER A 129 4.68 -20.87 -17.20
C SER A 129 5.02 -21.36 -15.78
N THR A 130 4.27 -20.92 -14.76
CA THR A 130 4.54 -21.23 -13.34
C THR A 130 3.39 -21.91 -12.63
N LEU A 131 2.17 -21.79 -13.13
CA LEU A 131 0.95 -22.30 -12.49
C LEU A 131 0.93 -23.84 -12.49
N TYR A 132 0.70 -24.44 -11.32
CA TYR A 132 0.62 -25.90 -11.16
C TYR A 132 -0.83 -26.38 -11.18
N ASP A 133 -1.73 -25.68 -10.50
CA ASP A 133 -3.15 -26.03 -10.42
C ASP A 133 -4.02 -24.77 -10.28
N SER A 134 -5.32 -24.91 -10.57
CA SER A 134 -6.31 -23.84 -10.38
C SER A 134 -7.67 -24.37 -9.91
N ARG A 135 -8.40 -23.53 -9.19
CA ARG A 135 -9.78 -23.80 -8.73
C ARG A 135 -10.68 -22.61 -9.09
N CYS A 136 -11.94 -22.90 -9.40
CA CYS A 136 -12.95 -21.89 -9.68
C CYS A 136 -14.11 -22.05 -8.69
N ILE A 137 -14.33 -21.06 -7.84
CA ILE A 137 -15.43 -21.00 -6.87
C ILE A 137 -16.55 -20.19 -7.50
N LEU A 138 -17.70 -20.84 -7.68
CA LEU A 138 -18.83 -20.32 -8.43
C LEU A 138 -20.05 -20.22 -7.53
N PHE A 139 -20.61 -19.01 -7.45
CA PHE A 139 -21.84 -18.72 -6.72
C PHE A 139 -23.01 -18.66 -7.68
N GLY A 140 -23.98 -19.56 -7.52
CA GLY A 140 -25.20 -19.60 -8.32
C GLY A 140 -26.44 -19.75 -7.46
N ILE A 141 -27.62 -19.66 -8.09
CA ILE A 141 -28.90 -19.99 -7.46
C ILE A 141 -29.02 -21.51 -7.47
N THR A 142 -28.68 -22.17 -6.37
CA THR A 142 -28.87 -23.61 -6.21
C THR A 142 -29.89 -23.85 -5.10
N ASP A 143 -31.17 -23.94 -5.47
CA ASP A 143 -32.16 -24.46 -4.53
C ASP A 143 -31.96 -25.98 -4.39
N GLU A 144 -31.47 -26.35 -3.19
CA GLU A 144 -31.28 -27.67 -2.59
C GLU A 144 -30.74 -28.87 -3.43
N ARG A 145 -29.57 -29.34 -2.99
CA ARG A 145 -29.06 -30.73 -2.90
C ARG A 145 -29.01 -31.55 -4.19
N GLU A 146 -27.79 -31.79 -4.69
CA GLU A 146 -27.29 -33.13 -5.04
C GLU A 146 -25.79 -33.08 -5.37
N TYR A 147 -24.98 -33.89 -4.66
CA TYR A 147 -23.57 -34.12 -4.98
C TYR A 147 -23.47 -34.97 -6.26
N PRO A 148 -22.54 -34.70 -7.20
CA PRO A 148 -22.30 -35.62 -8.30
C PRO A 148 -21.64 -36.92 -7.79
N PRO A 149 -22.01 -38.09 -8.32
CA PRO A 149 -21.43 -39.36 -7.90
C PRO A 149 -19.96 -39.45 -8.33
N SER A 150 -19.17 -40.08 -7.48
CA SER A 150 -17.79 -40.49 -7.76
C SER A 150 -17.74 -41.47 -8.92
N ASP A 151 -17.00 -41.13 -9.98
CA ASP A 151 -16.69 -42.02 -11.10
C ASP A 151 -15.93 -43.26 -10.61
N ASN A 152 -16.61 -44.41 -10.61
CA ASN A 152 -16.00 -45.72 -10.60
C ASN A 152 -16.80 -46.58 -11.57
N SER A 153 -16.29 -46.78 -12.79
CA SER A 153 -16.75 -47.88 -13.65
C SER A 153 -15.70 -48.26 -14.68
N SER A 154 -15.17 -49.47 -14.51
CA SER A 154 -14.64 -50.35 -15.54
C SER A 154 -15.70 -50.62 -16.63
N PRO A 155 -15.31 -50.97 -17.87
CA PRO A 155 -16.25 -51.23 -18.94
C PRO A 155 -16.60 -52.72 -19.02
N GLU A 156 -17.88 -53.06 -19.01
CA GLU A 156 -18.38 -54.31 -19.59
C GLU A 156 -19.58 -54.04 -20.50
N GLU A 157 -19.62 -54.87 -21.53
CA GLU A 157 -20.40 -54.80 -22.77
C GLU A 157 -21.89 -55.10 -22.55
N GLU A 158 -22.76 -54.54 -23.41
CA GLU A 158 -23.53 -55.30 -24.42
C GLU A 158 -24.87 -54.65 -24.81
N SER A 159 -25.08 -54.66 -26.13
CA SER A 159 -26.34 -54.93 -26.83
C SER A 159 -27.41 -53.82 -26.95
N VAL A 160 -27.53 -53.39 -28.20
CA VAL A 160 -28.62 -52.61 -28.81
C VAL A 160 -29.86 -53.49 -29.00
N LYS A 161 -31.06 -52.98 -28.67
CA LYS A 161 -32.31 -53.34 -29.37
C LYS A 161 -33.46 -52.34 -29.15
N SER A 162 -33.90 -51.79 -30.28
CA SER A 162 -35.29 -51.53 -30.75
C SER A 162 -36.30 -50.75 -29.89
N VAL A 163 -36.56 -49.52 -30.36
CA VAL A 163 -37.87 -48.90 -30.69
C VAL A 163 -39.14 -49.65 -30.29
N GLN A 164 -39.99 -49.00 -29.50
CA GLN A 164 -41.44 -48.91 -29.77
C GLN A 164 -42.05 -47.67 -29.09
N GLU A 165 -42.77 -46.91 -29.91
CA GLU A 165 -43.62 -45.79 -29.55
C GLU A 165 -44.87 -46.30 -28.84
N ASP A 166 -45.35 -45.57 -27.83
CA ASP A 166 -46.79 -45.50 -27.56
C ASP A 166 -47.17 -44.11 -27.03
N ASN A 167 -48.07 -43.48 -27.77
CA ASN A 167 -48.69 -42.20 -27.47
C ASN A 167 -49.82 -42.38 -26.46
N THR A 168 -49.85 -41.59 -25.39
CA THR A 168 -51.11 -41.17 -24.74
C THR A 168 -50.96 -39.76 -24.16
N SER A 169 -51.96 -38.93 -24.43
CA SER A 169 -51.96 -37.48 -24.26
C SER A 169 -52.76 -37.02 -23.04
N SER A 170 -52.46 -35.78 -22.63
CA SER A 170 -53.18 -34.85 -21.71
C SER A 170 -52.65 -34.72 -20.27
N PRO A 171 -52.87 -33.57 -19.60
CA PRO A 171 -52.42 -32.22 -19.95
C PRO A 171 -51.66 -31.52 -18.80
N GLU A 172 -50.95 -30.45 -19.14
CA GLU A 172 -50.29 -29.44 -18.31
C GLU A 172 -50.58 -29.41 -16.78
N GLU A 173 -49.54 -29.66 -15.99
CA GLU A 173 -49.28 -28.91 -14.75
C GLU A 173 -47.80 -28.48 -14.76
N GLY A 174 -47.57 -27.18 -14.56
CA GLY A 174 -46.29 -26.51 -14.80
C GLY A 174 -45.12 -27.07 -14.00
N ALA A 175 -44.30 -27.90 -14.64
CA ALA A 175 -42.95 -28.18 -14.19
C ALA A 175 -42.05 -27.02 -14.66
N THR A 176 -41.74 -26.08 -13.78
CA THR A 176 -40.57 -25.21 -13.95
C THR A 176 -39.35 -26.10 -14.16
N VAL A 177 -38.87 -26.16 -15.40
CA VAL A 177 -37.66 -26.87 -15.80
C VAL A 177 -36.52 -26.34 -14.92
N ARG A 178 -36.02 -27.19 -14.01
CA ARG A 178 -34.86 -26.89 -13.18
C ARG A 178 -33.66 -26.71 -14.10
N GLU A 179 -33.18 -25.48 -14.28
CA GLU A 179 -31.96 -25.23 -15.04
C GLU A 179 -30.76 -25.79 -14.27
N LYS A 180 -30.37 -27.02 -14.61
CA LYS A 180 -29.14 -27.62 -14.12
C LYS A 180 -27.98 -26.94 -14.85
N PHE A 181 -27.36 -25.96 -14.19
CA PHE A 181 -26.19 -25.29 -14.73
C PHE A 181 -25.02 -26.27 -14.81
N THR A 182 -24.39 -26.35 -15.98
CA THR A 182 -23.22 -27.23 -16.21
C THR A 182 -22.06 -26.45 -16.77
N THR A 183 -20.84 -26.73 -16.34
CA THR A 183 -19.65 -26.10 -16.93
C THR A 183 -19.49 -26.53 -18.39
N PRO A 184 -18.97 -25.65 -19.27
CA PRO A 184 -18.59 -26.01 -20.64
C PRO A 184 -17.67 -27.24 -20.71
N THR A 185 -17.78 -28.04 -21.76
CA THR A 185 -16.96 -29.27 -21.94
C THR A 185 -15.45 -29.01 -22.07
N ASN A 186 -15.07 -27.80 -22.49
CA ASN A 186 -13.68 -27.36 -22.57
C ASN A 186 -13.12 -26.83 -21.24
N PHE A 187 -13.95 -26.72 -20.19
CA PHE A 187 -13.54 -26.25 -18.88
C PHE A 187 -12.91 -27.39 -18.08
N LYS A 188 -11.56 -27.43 -18.06
CA LYS A 188 -10.79 -28.50 -17.40
C LYS A 188 -10.48 -28.21 -15.92
N THR A 189 -10.74 -26.99 -15.46
CA THR A 189 -10.52 -26.58 -14.08
C THR A 189 -11.62 -27.18 -13.18
N ARG A 190 -11.27 -27.64 -11.97
CA ARG A 190 -12.28 -28.08 -10.99
C ARG A 190 -13.10 -26.88 -10.49
N ALA A 191 -14.39 -26.88 -10.82
CA ALA A 191 -15.39 -25.95 -10.30
C ALA A 191 -15.91 -26.40 -8.94
N LEU A 192 -16.12 -25.44 -8.03
CA LEU A 192 -16.75 -25.62 -6.73
C LEU A 192 -17.98 -24.73 -6.69
N PHE A 193 -19.17 -25.33 -6.55
CA PHE A 193 -20.44 -24.62 -6.58
C PHE A 193 -20.96 -24.39 -5.17
N TYR A 194 -21.34 -23.15 -4.86
CA TYR A 194 -21.89 -22.75 -3.57
C TYR A 194 -23.04 -21.77 -3.73
N ASN A 195 -23.94 -21.72 -2.75
CA ASN A 195 -24.86 -20.59 -2.62
C ASN A 195 -24.21 -19.46 -1.82
N GLU A 196 -24.53 -18.21 -2.15
CA GLU A 196 -23.98 -17.02 -1.47
C GLU A 196 -24.32 -16.99 0.03
N SER A 197 -25.47 -17.56 0.40
CA SER A 197 -25.99 -17.63 1.77
C SER A 197 -25.44 -18.81 2.58
N ASP A 198 -24.91 -19.84 1.93
CA ASP A 198 -24.54 -21.08 2.60
C ASP A 198 -23.22 -20.95 3.37
N PRO A 199 -23.06 -21.69 4.50
CA PRO A 199 -21.84 -21.67 5.28
C PRO A 199 -20.64 -22.29 4.56
N CYS A 200 -20.81 -22.92 3.39
CA CYS A 200 -19.77 -23.55 2.57
C CYS A 200 -18.80 -24.38 3.43
N THR A 201 -19.29 -25.38 4.16
CA THR A 201 -18.54 -26.05 5.25
C THR A 201 -17.34 -26.88 4.75
N ASP A 202 -17.38 -27.35 3.51
CA ASP A 202 -16.31 -28.14 2.88
C ASP A 202 -15.25 -27.30 2.17
N LEU A 203 -15.44 -25.97 2.04
CA LEU A 203 -14.51 -25.08 1.35
C LEU A 203 -13.07 -25.21 1.86
N GLU A 204 -12.88 -25.32 3.17
CA GLU A 204 -11.55 -25.46 3.79
C GLU A 204 -10.90 -26.80 3.43
N ASN A 205 -11.68 -27.88 3.32
CA ASN A 205 -11.20 -29.19 2.88
C ASN A 205 -10.81 -29.14 1.39
N GLN A 206 -11.63 -28.51 0.54
CA GLN A 206 -11.36 -28.34 -0.89
C GLN A 206 -10.10 -27.51 -1.14
N LEU A 207 -9.89 -26.45 -0.36
CA LEU A 207 -8.69 -25.62 -0.40
C LEU A 207 -7.46 -26.37 0.13
N THR A 208 -7.63 -27.17 1.18
CA THR A 208 -6.56 -28.03 1.70
C THR A 208 -6.14 -29.07 0.66
N GLU A 209 -7.09 -29.70 -0.04
CA GLU A 209 -6.81 -30.63 -1.15
C GLU A 209 -6.07 -29.91 -2.29
N PHE A 210 -6.48 -28.69 -2.63
CA PHE A 210 -5.80 -27.86 -3.61
C PHE A 210 -4.36 -27.50 -3.19
N ILE A 211 -4.12 -27.14 -1.94
CA ILE A 211 -2.75 -26.88 -1.47
C ILE A 211 -1.90 -28.16 -1.48
N ASN A 212 -2.51 -29.32 -1.19
CA ASN A 212 -1.85 -30.61 -1.34
C ASN A 212 -1.43 -30.88 -2.79
N SER A 213 -2.30 -30.61 -3.78
CA SER A 213 -1.93 -30.81 -5.19
C SER A 213 -0.73 -29.92 -5.58
N LEU A 214 -0.73 -28.66 -5.15
CA LEU A 214 0.39 -27.74 -5.37
C LEU A 214 1.70 -28.24 -4.73
N PHE A 215 1.63 -28.72 -3.49
CA PHE A 215 2.78 -29.28 -2.77
C PHE A 215 3.39 -30.48 -3.49
N TRP A 216 2.57 -31.43 -3.96
CA TRP A 216 3.11 -32.63 -4.62
C TRP A 216 3.78 -32.33 -5.95
N VAL A 217 3.26 -31.36 -6.73
CA VAL A 217 3.94 -30.89 -7.94
C VAL A 217 5.26 -30.21 -7.60
N LEU A 218 5.30 -29.38 -6.55
CA LEU A 218 6.52 -28.75 -6.07
C LEU A 218 7.57 -29.79 -5.62
N GLU A 219 7.16 -30.77 -4.81
CA GLU A 219 8.05 -31.82 -4.30
C GLU A 219 8.60 -32.69 -5.45
N SER A 220 7.77 -33.02 -6.43
CA SER A 220 8.21 -33.72 -7.65
C SER A 220 9.30 -32.94 -8.38
N LYS A 221 9.11 -31.63 -8.58
CA LYS A 221 10.10 -30.77 -9.23
C LYS A 221 11.38 -30.63 -8.41
N ARG A 222 11.28 -30.54 -7.08
CA ARG A 222 12.44 -30.51 -6.17
C ARG A 222 13.28 -31.77 -6.31
N LEU A 223 12.64 -32.94 -6.30
CA LEU A 223 13.30 -34.24 -6.43
C LEU A 223 13.93 -34.46 -7.81
N GLU A 224 13.28 -33.99 -8.87
CA GLU A 224 13.84 -34.02 -10.22
C GLU A 224 15.15 -33.20 -10.28
N ARG A 225 15.12 -31.97 -9.75
CA ARG A 225 16.29 -31.08 -9.70
C ARG A 225 17.39 -31.60 -8.80
N SER A 226 17.07 -32.24 -7.67
CA SER A 226 18.10 -32.77 -6.76
C SER A 226 18.86 -33.97 -7.35
N ARG A 227 18.28 -34.65 -8.35
CA ARG A 227 18.88 -35.80 -9.04
C ARG A 227 19.63 -35.41 -10.32
N GLU A 228 19.53 -34.14 -10.73
CA GLU A 228 20.21 -33.61 -11.91
C GLU A 228 21.73 -33.66 -11.69
N LYS A 229 22.46 -34.34 -12.59
CA LYS A 229 23.93 -34.44 -12.48
C LYS A 229 24.55 -33.06 -12.67
N LEU A 230 25.57 -32.73 -11.87
CA LEU A 230 26.27 -31.43 -11.90
C LEU A 230 26.76 -30.99 -13.29
N GLU A 231 27.05 -31.93 -14.19
CA GLU A 231 27.54 -31.65 -15.56
C GLU A 231 26.44 -31.21 -16.54
N ARG A 232 25.15 -31.38 -16.21
CA ARG A 232 24.01 -31.06 -17.08
C ARG A 232 23.12 -29.92 -16.57
N VAL A 233 23.53 -29.26 -15.48
CA VAL A 233 22.71 -28.26 -14.81
C VAL A 233 22.45 -27.06 -15.73
N SER A 234 21.18 -26.83 -16.04
CA SER A 234 20.73 -25.65 -16.80
C SER A 234 21.08 -24.35 -16.07
N LEU A 235 21.65 -23.37 -16.79
CA LEU A 235 21.92 -22.05 -16.23
C LEU A 235 20.62 -21.31 -15.91
N LEU A 236 20.41 -21.02 -14.63
CA LEU A 236 19.32 -20.16 -14.18
C LEU A 236 19.73 -18.69 -14.31
N LEU A 237 18.81 -17.83 -14.73
CA LEU A 237 19.07 -16.42 -15.04
C LEU A 237 18.02 -15.52 -14.37
N ALA A 238 18.45 -14.37 -13.86
CA ALA A 238 17.53 -13.26 -13.63
C ALA A 238 17.13 -12.63 -14.98
N PRO A 239 15.94 -12.01 -15.11
CA PRO A 239 15.42 -11.56 -16.41
C PRO A 239 16.32 -10.62 -17.21
N PHE A 240 17.10 -9.78 -16.52
CA PHE A 240 18.02 -8.84 -17.17
C PHE A 240 19.36 -9.48 -17.57
N GLU A 241 19.73 -10.64 -17.01
CA GLU A 241 21.00 -11.32 -17.29
C GLU A 241 21.01 -12.00 -18.67
N LYS A 242 19.85 -12.21 -19.32
CA LYS A 242 19.76 -12.95 -20.60
C LYS A 242 20.71 -12.43 -21.68
N LYS A 243 20.98 -11.11 -21.70
CA LYS A 243 21.88 -10.47 -22.68
C LYS A 243 23.36 -10.68 -22.34
N ASP A 244 23.69 -10.80 -21.05
CA ASP A 244 25.06 -10.88 -20.56
C ASP A 244 25.72 -12.24 -20.86
N PHE A 245 24.90 -13.25 -21.15
CA PHE A 245 25.36 -14.63 -21.42
C PHE A 245 25.38 -15.02 -22.90
N VAL A 246 25.06 -14.08 -23.81
CA VAL A 246 25.14 -14.33 -25.26
C VAL A 246 26.61 -14.38 -25.70
N GLY A 247 27.02 -15.49 -26.32
CA GLY A 247 28.38 -15.66 -26.86
C GLY A 247 29.45 -16.07 -25.84
N LEU A 248 29.08 -16.38 -24.60
CA LEU A 248 29.98 -16.92 -23.59
C LEU A 248 30.14 -18.45 -23.71
N ASP A 249 31.34 -18.95 -23.44
CA ASP A 249 31.63 -20.39 -23.37
C ASP A 249 31.01 -21.02 -22.12
N MET A 250 29.85 -21.66 -22.30
CA MET A 250 29.10 -22.32 -21.23
C MET A 250 29.81 -23.56 -20.66
N ASP A 251 30.82 -24.10 -21.35
CA ASP A 251 31.53 -25.30 -20.93
C ASP A 251 32.72 -25.05 -20.01
N SER A 252 33.09 -23.77 -19.82
CA SER A 252 34.19 -23.39 -18.95
C SER A 252 33.98 -23.86 -17.50
N ARG A 253 35.07 -24.21 -16.82
CA ARG A 253 35.05 -24.67 -15.41
C ARG A 253 34.37 -23.65 -14.48
N ASN A 254 34.54 -22.36 -14.75
CA ASN A 254 33.94 -21.29 -13.97
C ASN A 254 32.42 -21.23 -14.17
N ASN A 255 31.93 -21.37 -15.41
CA ASN A 255 30.50 -21.38 -15.72
C ASN A 255 29.80 -22.63 -15.16
N LYS A 256 30.44 -23.81 -15.22
CA LYS A 256 29.93 -25.03 -14.57
C LYS A 256 29.75 -24.85 -13.06
N LYS A 257 30.73 -24.23 -12.39
CA LYS A 257 30.62 -23.87 -10.97
C LYS A 257 29.52 -22.84 -10.71
N ARG A 258 29.34 -21.85 -11.58
CA ARG A 258 28.23 -20.89 -11.49
C ARG A 258 26.87 -21.57 -11.60
N CYS A 259 26.65 -22.40 -12.62
CA CYS A 259 25.42 -23.16 -12.79
C CYS A 259 25.12 -24.01 -11.55
N THR A 260 26.14 -24.70 -11.03
CA THR A 260 26.04 -25.47 -9.79
C THR A 260 25.61 -24.58 -8.62
N GLY A 261 26.31 -23.47 -8.36
CA GLY A 261 25.98 -22.58 -7.25
C GLY A 261 24.56 -21.98 -7.34
N ARG A 262 24.12 -21.59 -8.55
CA ARG A 262 22.77 -21.07 -8.79
C ARG A 262 21.70 -22.14 -8.57
N MET A 263 21.94 -23.36 -9.05
CA MET A 263 21.03 -24.48 -8.84
C MET A 263 20.97 -24.92 -7.38
N THR A 264 22.11 -24.97 -6.67
CA THR A 264 22.14 -25.25 -5.22
C THR A 264 21.31 -24.22 -4.45
N LYS A 265 21.43 -22.93 -4.81
CA LYS A 265 20.60 -21.86 -4.24
C LYS A 265 19.11 -22.12 -4.52
N HIS A 266 18.76 -22.41 -5.78
CA HIS A 266 17.38 -22.69 -6.19
C HIS A 266 16.79 -23.91 -5.48
N LEU A 267 17.57 -24.97 -5.30
CA LEU A 267 17.21 -26.13 -4.48
C LEU A 267 16.97 -25.74 -3.01
N GLY A 268 17.78 -24.83 -2.46
CA GLY A 268 17.55 -24.23 -1.15
C GLY A 268 16.19 -23.55 -1.03
N ASP A 269 15.79 -22.79 -2.06
CA ASP A 269 14.47 -22.14 -2.10
C ASP A 269 13.32 -23.16 -2.19
N LEU A 270 13.44 -24.19 -3.05
CA LEU A 270 12.44 -25.26 -3.17
C LEU A 270 12.30 -26.07 -1.88
N CYS A 271 13.42 -26.37 -1.20
CA CYS A 271 13.40 -27.03 0.10
C CYS A 271 12.72 -26.17 1.16
N LEU A 272 12.94 -24.84 1.12
CA LEU A 272 12.30 -23.90 2.03
C LEU A 272 10.77 -23.92 1.86
N GLN A 273 10.29 -23.83 0.61
CA GLN A 273 8.86 -23.89 0.28
C GLN A 273 8.22 -25.27 0.55
N ALA A 274 9.00 -26.35 0.47
CA ALA A 274 8.57 -27.70 0.81
C ALA A 274 8.58 -27.98 2.34
N GLY A 275 8.96 -27.01 3.17
CA GLY A 275 9.01 -27.15 4.64
C GLY A 275 10.25 -27.87 5.18
N LEU A 276 11.29 -28.07 4.35
CA LEU A 276 12.55 -28.72 4.71
C LEU A 276 13.61 -27.69 5.13
N LEU A 277 13.44 -27.12 6.33
CA LEU A 277 14.25 -25.99 6.81
C LEU A 277 15.75 -26.31 6.97
N ALA A 278 16.09 -27.46 7.56
CA ALA A 278 17.49 -27.83 7.80
C ALA A 278 18.26 -28.05 6.50
N GLU A 279 17.65 -28.74 5.52
CA GLU A 279 18.24 -28.92 4.19
C GLU A 279 18.39 -27.58 3.46
N SER A 280 17.37 -26.72 3.53
CA SER A 280 17.40 -25.39 2.92
C SER A 280 18.59 -24.55 3.40
N ILE A 281 18.82 -24.49 4.72
CA ILE A 281 19.95 -23.76 5.31
C ILE A 281 21.30 -24.32 4.83
N ALA A 282 21.44 -25.65 4.78
CA ALA A 282 22.66 -26.29 4.29
C ALA A 282 22.92 -25.95 2.81
N TYR A 283 21.88 -25.98 1.97
CA TYR A 283 21.98 -25.59 0.57
C TYR A 283 22.36 -24.11 0.40
N TYR A 284 21.80 -23.20 1.19
CA TYR A 284 22.18 -21.78 1.11
C TYR A 284 23.64 -21.52 1.48
N HIS A 285 24.17 -22.17 2.53
CA HIS A 285 25.59 -22.08 2.87
C HIS A 285 26.49 -22.59 1.74
N SER A 286 26.19 -23.80 1.22
CA SER A 286 26.95 -24.39 0.11
C SER A 286 26.89 -23.55 -1.17
N ALA A 287 25.73 -22.98 -1.48
CA ALA A 287 25.56 -22.08 -2.61
C ALA A 287 26.39 -20.79 -2.41
N ALA A 288 26.37 -20.20 -1.21
CA ALA A 288 27.10 -18.98 -0.92
C ALA A 288 28.63 -19.17 -1.08
N GLU A 289 29.18 -20.27 -0.61
CA GLU A 289 30.61 -20.60 -0.80
C GLU A 289 30.97 -20.74 -2.28
N THR A 290 30.14 -21.49 -3.03
CA THR A 290 30.36 -21.73 -4.46
C THR A 290 30.27 -20.44 -5.26
N LEU A 291 29.20 -19.64 -5.06
CA LEU A 291 28.94 -18.40 -5.77
C LEU A 291 29.98 -17.32 -5.46
N LYS A 292 30.45 -17.25 -4.21
CA LYS A 292 31.56 -16.37 -3.82
C LYS A 292 32.85 -16.72 -4.56
N SER A 293 33.14 -18.01 -4.75
CA SER A 293 34.37 -18.45 -5.46
C SER A 293 34.40 -18.07 -6.95
N VAL A 294 33.22 -17.84 -7.56
CA VAL A 294 33.07 -17.47 -8.97
C VAL A 294 32.66 -16.00 -9.17
N ASN A 295 32.66 -15.20 -8.10
CA ASN A 295 32.28 -13.80 -8.06
C ASN A 295 30.87 -13.50 -8.62
N ASP A 296 29.92 -14.41 -8.44
CA ASP A 296 28.52 -14.21 -8.83
C ASP A 296 27.77 -13.45 -7.71
N TRP A 297 27.96 -12.12 -7.67
CA TRP A 297 27.47 -11.29 -6.56
C TRP A 297 25.95 -11.25 -6.48
N LEU A 298 25.25 -11.20 -7.62
CA LEU A 298 23.78 -11.14 -7.65
C LEU A 298 23.16 -12.36 -6.96
N TRP A 299 23.60 -13.56 -7.36
CA TRP A 299 23.07 -14.81 -6.80
C TRP A 299 23.61 -15.09 -5.40
N LEU A 300 24.81 -14.62 -5.07
CA LEU A 300 25.32 -14.64 -3.69
C LEU A 300 24.45 -13.80 -2.75
N GLY A 301 24.03 -12.60 -3.18
CA GLY A 301 23.08 -11.78 -2.44
C GLY A 301 21.76 -12.51 -2.18
N ALA A 302 21.24 -13.22 -3.19
CA ALA A 302 20.03 -14.01 -3.05
C ALA A 302 20.18 -15.25 -2.16
N ALA A 303 21.36 -15.89 -2.15
CA ALA A 303 21.65 -16.97 -1.21
C ALA A 303 21.69 -16.46 0.25
N PHE A 304 22.29 -15.28 0.49
CA PHE A 304 22.25 -14.64 1.82
C PHE A 304 20.85 -14.21 2.22
N GLU A 305 20.06 -13.65 1.30
CA GLU A 305 18.65 -13.30 1.58
C GLU A 305 17.83 -14.54 1.97
N GLY A 306 17.98 -15.64 1.24
CA GLY A 306 17.32 -16.93 1.52
C GLY A 306 17.76 -17.53 2.85
N LEU A 307 19.06 -17.49 3.17
CA LEU A 307 19.60 -17.95 4.45
C LEU A 307 19.04 -17.14 5.64
N CYS A 308 18.96 -15.81 5.49
CA CYS A 308 18.32 -14.95 6.48
C CYS A 308 16.83 -15.25 6.63
N ALA A 309 16.12 -15.48 5.53
CA ALA A 309 14.70 -15.82 5.55
C ALA A 309 14.44 -17.16 6.25
N ALA A 310 15.21 -18.20 5.93
CA ALA A 310 15.12 -19.50 6.59
C ALA A 310 15.43 -19.42 8.09
N SER A 311 16.46 -18.67 8.47
CA SER A 311 16.82 -18.46 9.88
C SER A 311 15.76 -17.63 10.63
N ALA A 312 15.20 -16.60 9.98
CA ALA A 312 14.14 -15.78 10.55
C ALA A 312 12.85 -16.57 10.78
N LEU A 313 12.54 -17.56 9.92
CA LEU A 313 11.38 -18.44 10.08
C LEU A 313 11.40 -19.22 11.40
N VAL A 314 12.59 -19.60 11.85
CA VAL A 314 12.80 -20.35 13.09
C VAL A 314 12.82 -19.43 14.31
N LEU A 315 13.51 -18.29 14.20
CA LEU A 315 13.72 -17.36 15.32
C LEU A 315 12.49 -16.50 15.61
N TYR A 316 11.75 -16.10 14.59
CA TYR A 316 10.65 -15.12 14.68
C TYR A 316 9.35 -15.63 14.05
N PRO A 317 8.81 -16.79 14.48
CA PRO A 317 7.66 -17.43 13.82
C PRO A 317 6.39 -16.56 13.83
N ASN A 318 6.31 -15.56 14.73
CA ASN A 318 5.16 -14.67 14.89
C ASN A 318 5.23 -13.40 14.04
N ILE A 319 6.35 -13.13 13.33
CA ILE A 319 6.48 -11.94 12.46
C ILE A 319 5.59 -12.04 11.19
N GLN A 320 4.87 -13.15 11.03
CA GLN A 320 3.86 -13.33 9.99
C GLN A 320 2.77 -12.26 10.10
N ARG A 321 2.06 -12.03 8.98
CA ARG A 321 0.90 -11.12 8.94
C ARG A 321 -0.08 -11.48 10.05
N THR A 322 -0.03 -10.75 11.16
CA THR A 322 -1.11 -10.71 12.13
C THR A 322 -2.29 -10.07 11.41
N VAL A 323 -3.27 -10.90 11.02
CA VAL A 323 -4.54 -10.41 10.49
C VAL A 323 -5.16 -9.58 11.60
N SER A 324 -5.15 -8.26 11.45
CA SER A 324 -5.80 -7.35 12.38
C SER A 324 -7.30 -7.59 12.28
N LEU A 325 -7.84 -8.38 13.21
CA LEU A 325 -9.28 -8.48 13.40
C LEU A 325 -9.78 -7.07 13.70
N HIS A 326 -10.49 -6.46 12.74
CA HIS A 326 -11.22 -5.23 12.96
C HIS A 326 -12.28 -5.50 14.04
N ARG A 327 -11.95 -5.18 15.30
CA ARG A 327 -12.96 -5.05 16.35
C ARG A 327 -13.80 -3.83 15.99
N ASN A 328 -15.05 -4.06 15.64
CA ASN A 328 -16.03 -3.00 15.44
C ASN A 328 -16.05 -2.11 16.70
N ALA A 329 -15.75 -0.82 16.53
CA ALA A 329 -15.81 0.19 17.58
C ALA A 329 -17.27 0.40 18.00
N SER A 330 -17.74 -0.35 19.00
CA SER A 330 -19.05 -0.13 19.65
C SER A 330 -19.12 -0.57 21.12
N LEU A 331 -17.99 -0.89 21.78
CA LEU A 331 -18.00 -1.27 23.19
C LEU A 331 -17.21 -0.27 24.03
N GLN A 332 -17.94 0.36 24.95
CA GLN A 332 -17.50 1.40 25.87
C GLN A 332 -16.27 0.97 26.68
N GLU A 333 -15.34 1.91 26.83
CA GLU A 333 -14.18 1.82 27.72
C GLU A 333 -14.62 1.68 29.16
N GLY A 334 -14.23 0.59 29.82
CA GLY A 334 -14.50 0.43 31.25
C GLY A 334 -14.31 -0.98 31.78
N SER A 335 -13.17 -1.63 31.53
CA SER A 335 -12.75 -2.82 32.30
C SER A 335 -11.23 -3.09 32.18
N PRO A 336 -10.57 -3.61 33.23
CA PRO A 336 -9.12 -3.71 33.29
C PRO A 336 -8.58 -4.74 32.29
N LYS A 337 -7.49 -4.36 31.62
CA LYS A 337 -6.77 -5.14 30.61
C LYS A 337 -6.40 -6.55 31.12
N ARG A 338 -7.10 -7.57 30.64
CA ARG A 338 -6.55 -8.92 30.43
C ARG A 338 -6.45 -9.16 28.93
N SER A 339 -5.22 -9.04 28.41
CA SER A 339 -4.87 -9.35 27.03
C SER A 339 -4.87 -10.86 26.81
N ASN A 340 -6.05 -11.46 26.64
CA ASN A 340 -6.15 -12.78 26.03
C ASN A 340 -6.36 -12.60 24.53
N SER A 341 -5.27 -12.36 23.81
CA SER A 341 -5.20 -12.67 22.39
C SER A 341 -5.23 -14.19 22.25
N ILE A 342 -6.26 -14.73 21.61
CA ILE A 342 -6.24 -16.12 21.14
C ILE A 342 -5.23 -16.16 19.99
N THR A 343 -4.00 -16.47 20.33
CA THR A 343 -2.90 -16.77 19.41
C THR A 343 -3.11 -18.17 18.87
N THR A 344 -3.38 -18.30 17.58
CA THR A 344 -3.10 -19.55 16.85
C THR A 344 -1.59 -19.75 16.86
N THR A 345 -1.10 -20.50 17.84
CA THR A 345 0.31 -20.87 17.98
C THR A 345 0.77 -21.64 16.75
N VAL A 346 1.51 -20.98 15.88
CA VAL A 346 2.24 -21.61 14.77
C VAL A 346 3.35 -22.44 15.41
N GLY A 347 3.08 -23.71 15.65
CA GLY A 347 4.04 -24.67 16.17
C GLY A 347 5.08 -25.04 15.12
N ILE A 348 5.99 -24.12 14.79
CA ILE A 348 7.32 -24.52 14.34
C ILE A 348 8.01 -25.03 15.59
N VAL A 349 7.98 -26.35 15.78
CA VAL A 349 8.72 -27.02 16.85
C VAL A 349 10.17 -26.55 16.74
N ARG A 350 10.69 -25.90 17.79
CA ARG A 350 12.13 -25.65 17.98
C ARG A 350 12.83 -27.01 18.02
N ARG A 351 13.07 -27.59 16.85
CA ARG A 351 14.11 -28.60 16.67
C ARG A 351 15.40 -27.80 16.58
N ASP A 352 16.47 -28.30 17.19
CA ASP A 352 17.79 -27.69 17.08
C ASP A 352 18.26 -27.79 15.62
N ILE A 353 17.91 -26.78 14.83
CA ILE A 353 18.30 -26.70 13.42
C ILE A 353 19.77 -26.27 13.39
N VAL A 354 20.63 -27.20 12.98
CA VAL A 354 22.07 -27.01 12.87
C VAL A 354 22.38 -25.94 11.81
N ASN A 355 23.40 -25.12 12.05
CA ASN A 355 23.92 -24.08 11.14
C ASN A 355 22.97 -22.90 10.83
N MET A 356 21.95 -22.67 11.68
CA MET A 356 21.12 -21.47 11.62
C MET A 356 21.91 -20.20 11.96
N LEU A 357 21.61 -19.09 11.29
CA LEU A 357 22.22 -17.80 11.65
C LEU A 357 21.68 -17.30 13.00
N PRO A 358 22.54 -16.84 13.92
CA PRO A 358 22.09 -16.17 15.13
C PRO A 358 21.48 -14.78 14.79
N PRO A 359 20.65 -14.21 15.69
CA PRO A 359 19.99 -12.92 15.49
C PRO A 359 20.88 -11.79 14.96
N ASP A 360 22.10 -11.65 15.50
CA ASP A 360 23.02 -10.57 15.15
C ASP A 360 23.64 -10.71 13.76
N GLU A 361 23.78 -11.94 13.27
CA GLU A 361 24.35 -12.21 11.95
C GLU A 361 23.32 -12.00 10.84
N ILE A 362 22.01 -12.13 11.13
CA ILE A 362 20.95 -11.89 10.15
C ILE A 362 21.02 -10.48 9.59
N SER A 363 21.15 -9.46 10.44
CA SER A 363 21.26 -8.06 10.02
C SER A 363 22.53 -7.81 9.20
N LYS A 364 23.65 -8.48 9.55
CA LYS A 364 24.90 -8.37 8.78
C LYS A 364 24.76 -9.00 7.39
N LYS A 365 24.17 -10.19 7.31
CA LYS A 365 23.96 -10.91 6.04
C LYS A 365 22.96 -10.21 5.13
N TYR A 366 21.90 -9.60 5.67
CA TYR A 366 21.05 -8.71 4.86
C TYR A 366 21.81 -7.49 4.33
N ARG A 367 22.68 -6.88 5.14
CA ARG A 367 23.51 -5.76 4.66
C ARG A 367 24.45 -6.19 3.53
N GLU A 368 25.09 -7.35 3.66
CA GLU A 368 25.91 -7.93 2.58
C GLU A 368 25.08 -8.19 1.32
N ALA A 369 23.87 -8.78 1.46
CA ALA A 369 22.96 -9.03 0.34
C ALA A 369 22.54 -7.73 -0.38
N ILE A 370 22.17 -6.69 0.37
CA ILE A 370 21.79 -5.38 -0.17
C ILE A 370 22.97 -4.74 -0.92
N ILE A 371 24.18 -4.79 -0.35
CA ILE A 371 25.40 -4.30 -1.03
C ILE A 371 25.67 -5.08 -2.33
N HIS A 372 25.37 -6.38 -2.36
CA HIS A 372 25.52 -7.16 -3.58
C HIS A 372 24.47 -6.78 -4.63
N TYR A 373 23.22 -6.56 -4.23
CA TYR A 373 22.15 -6.10 -5.13
C TYR A 373 22.43 -4.70 -5.69
N SER A 374 22.95 -3.78 -4.88
CA SER A 374 23.24 -2.40 -5.29
C SER A 374 24.33 -2.29 -6.37
N LYS A 375 25.06 -3.38 -6.67
CA LYS A 375 26.01 -3.44 -7.79
C LYS A 375 25.31 -3.52 -9.16
N TYR A 376 24.02 -3.86 -9.19
CA TYR A 376 23.26 -4.10 -10.41
C TYR A 376 22.11 -3.09 -10.52
N GLN A 377 22.17 -2.21 -11.52
CA GLN A 377 21.15 -1.17 -11.73
C GLN A 377 19.73 -1.74 -11.86
N ASN A 378 19.59 -2.90 -12.53
CA ASN A 378 18.30 -3.55 -12.77
C ASN A 378 17.81 -4.42 -11.59
N ALA A 379 18.55 -4.47 -10.48
CA ALA A 379 18.18 -5.21 -9.27
C ALA A 379 17.62 -4.29 -8.15
N GLY A 380 17.38 -3.01 -8.42
CA GLY A 380 16.96 -2.06 -7.39
C GLY A 380 15.59 -2.39 -6.73
N ILE A 381 14.70 -3.11 -7.41
CA ILE A 381 13.45 -3.60 -6.79
C ILE A 381 13.76 -4.65 -5.73
N VAL A 382 14.61 -5.63 -6.06
CA VAL A 382 15.06 -6.66 -5.11
C VAL A 382 15.83 -6.02 -3.94
N GLU A 383 16.67 -5.04 -4.21
CA GLU A 383 17.38 -4.27 -3.18
C GLU A 383 16.40 -3.56 -2.22
N THR A 384 15.35 -2.96 -2.77
CA THR A 384 14.33 -2.26 -1.98
C THR A 384 13.55 -3.22 -1.10
N GLU A 385 13.09 -4.34 -1.65
CA GLU A 385 12.34 -5.35 -0.90
C GLU A 385 13.20 -6.03 0.17
N ALA A 386 14.46 -6.35 -0.13
CA ALA A 386 15.41 -6.90 0.84
C ALA A 386 15.64 -5.92 2.00
N SER A 387 15.71 -4.62 1.73
CA SER A 387 15.82 -3.58 2.75
C SER A 387 14.59 -3.52 3.66
N PHE A 388 13.38 -3.65 3.11
CA PHE A 388 12.15 -3.71 3.90
C PHE A 388 12.07 -4.98 4.76
N LYS A 389 12.44 -6.14 4.21
CA LYS A 389 12.52 -7.41 4.96
C LYS A 389 13.50 -7.32 6.13
N ALA A 390 14.70 -6.77 5.88
CA ALA A 390 15.71 -6.54 6.90
C ALA A 390 15.24 -5.58 7.99
N ALA A 391 14.57 -4.49 7.60
CA ALA A 391 14.00 -3.52 8.54
C ALA A 391 12.95 -4.16 9.45
N ARG A 392 12.05 -5.00 8.92
CA ARG A 392 11.02 -5.71 9.71
C ARG A 392 11.62 -6.65 10.74
N ILE A 393 12.63 -7.44 10.35
CA ILE A 393 13.34 -8.30 11.32
C ILE A 393 14.04 -7.45 12.38
N SER A 394 14.64 -6.33 12.00
CA SER A 394 15.27 -5.41 12.94
C SER A 394 14.26 -4.76 13.91
N VAL A 395 13.03 -4.49 13.46
CA VAL A 395 11.93 -4.03 14.31
C VAL A 395 11.57 -5.11 15.34
N GLU A 396 11.44 -6.36 14.92
CA GLU A 396 11.14 -7.49 15.82
C GLU A 396 12.26 -7.71 16.85
N GLN A 397 13.52 -7.52 16.45
CA GLN A 397 14.67 -7.53 17.35
C GLN A 397 14.77 -6.31 18.28
N SER A 398 13.86 -5.34 18.18
CA SER A 398 13.92 -4.05 18.90
C SER A 398 15.19 -3.23 18.61
N HIS A 399 15.81 -3.42 17.44
CA HIS A 399 17.00 -2.70 16.99
C HIS A 399 16.64 -1.49 16.11
N SER A 400 16.04 -0.45 16.71
CA SER A 400 15.51 0.73 15.99
C SER A 400 16.54 1.45 15.10
N LEU A 401 17.81 1.54 15.52
CA LEU A 401 18.86 2.19 14.71
C LEU A 401 19.21 1.39 13.45
N GLN A 402 19.27 0.06 13.55
CA GLN A 402 19.54 -0.81 12.41
C GLN A 402 18.37 -0.76 11.43
N ALA A 403 17.14 -0.86 11.94
CA ALA A 403 15.93 -0.71 11.12
C ALA A 403 15.94 0.62 10.36
N ALA A 404 16.21 1.73 11.05
CA ALA A 404 16.29 3.05 10.42
C ALA A 404 17.38 3.16 9.34
N SER A 405 18.51 2.46 9.50
CA SER A 405 19.56 2.44 8.47
C SER A 405 19.11 1.74 7.18
N PHE A 406 18.39 0.62 7.29
CA PHE A 406 17.83 -0.07 6.12
C PHE A 406 16.74 0.78 5.44
N LEU A 407 15.86 1.41 6.22
CA LEU A 407 14.81 2.29 5.68
C LEU A 407 15.38 3.53 4.99
N GLN A 408 16.51 4.07 5.48
CA GLN A 408 17.18 5.20 4.85
C GLN A 408 17.73 4.83 3.47
N ASN A 409 18.29 3.64 3.29
CA ASN A 409 18.79 3.18 1.99
C ASN A 409 17.67 3.19 0.92
N VAL A 410 16.47 2.72 1.27
CA VAL A 410 15.30 2.68 0.36
C VAL A 410 14.96 4.04 -0.25
N VAL A 411 15.17 5.12 0.49
CA VAL A 411 14.89 6.49 -0.01
C VAL A 411 15.85 6.88 -1.15
N PHE A 412 17.06 6.31 -1.18
CA PHE A 412 18.07 6.62 -2.18
C PHE A 412 18.06 5.68 -3.40
N ILE A 413 17.35 4.55 -3.33
CA ILE A 413 17.25 3.62 -4.47
C ILE A 413 16.40 4.27 -5.57
N ASN A 414 17.06 4.62 -6.67
CA ASN A 414 16.42 5.21 -7.83
C ASN A 414 15.72 4.12 -8.65
N LEU A 415 14.39 4.18 -8.72
CA LEU A 415 13.58 3.26 -9.49
C LEU A 415 12.59 4.03 -10.36
N THR A 416 12.44 3.59 -11.59
CA THR A 416 11.41 4.06 -12.51
C THR A 416 10.07 3.43 -12.11
N LEU A 417 9.36 4.09 -11.22
CA LEU A 417 8.07 3.64 -10.69
C LEU A 417 6.91 4.51 -11.17
N SER A 418 5.73 3.91 -11.23
CA SER A 418 4.47 4.66 -11.31
C SER A 418 4.27 5.51 -10.05
N GLU A 419 3.43 6.55 -10.14
CA GLU A 419 3.11 7.38 -8.97
C GLU A 419 2.43 6.57 -7.86
N GLN A 420 1.60 5.59 -8.21
CA GLN A 420 0.93 4.74 -7.24
C GLN A 420 1.91 3.89 -6.43
N GLU A 421 2.96 3.37 -7.05
CA GLU A 421 4.01 2.60 -6.36
C GLU A 421 4.93 3.48 -5.52
N LYS A 422 5.18 4.72 -5.95
CA LYS A 422 5.90 5.70 -5.13
C LYS A 422 5.11 6.02 -3.87
N ILE A 423 3.80 6.19 -3.98
CA ILE A 423 2.90 6.41 -2.83
C ILE A 423 2.99 5.22 -1.86
N GLN A 424 2.79 3.99 -2.35
CA GLN A 424 2.88 2.78 -1.52
C GLN A 424 4.24 2.63 -0.83
N ARG A 425 5.33 3.00 -1.50
CA ARG A 425 6.67 3.03 -0.89
C ARG A 425 6.73 3.93 0.33
N PHE A 426 6.22 5.16 0.21
CA PHE A 426 6.25 6.14 1.29
C PHE A 426 5.29 5.80 2.43
N GLU A 427 4.12 5.24 2.12
CA GLU A 427 3.20 4.69 3.12
C GLU A 427 3.91 3.58 3.93
N LYS A 428 4.54 2.61 3.25
CA LYS A 428 5.28 1.53 3.93
C LYS A 428 6.45 2.03 4.78
N LEU A 429 7.22 3.00 4.26
CA LEU A 429 8.30 3.64 5.02
C LEU A 429 7.74 4.31 6.27
N SER A 430 6.62 5.02 6.16
CA SER A 430 5.99 5.69 7.29
C SER A 430 5.56 4.69 8.37
N ASP A 431 4.88 3.61 7.99
CA ASP A 431 4.45 2.56 8.91
C ASP A 431 5.63 1.99 9.72
N LEU A 432 6.73 1.66 9.05
CA LEU A 432 7.91 1.08 9.71
C LEU A 432 8.64 2.11 10.57
N TYR A 433 8.68 3.38 10.16
CA TYR A 433 9.21 4.45 11.01
C TYR A 433 8.35 4.68 12.26
N LEU A 434 7.02 4.54 12.17
CA LEU A 434 6.14 4.60 13.34
C LEU A 434 6.38 3.42 14.29
N GLN A 435 6.54 2.21 13.76
CA GLN A 435 6.80 1.00 14.58
C GLN A 435 8.09 1.12 15.40
N ILE A 436 9.13 1.77 14.88
CA ILE A 436 10.39 2.01 15.64
C ILE A 436 10.36 3.27 16.52
N GLY A 437 9.25 4.03 16.52
CA GLY A 437 9.08 5.26 17.30
C GLY A 437 9.64 6.54 16.65
N PHE A 438 10.06 6.49 15.38
CA PHE A 438 10.63 7.65 14.67
C PHE A 438 9.53 8.50 14.02
N THR A 439 8.70 9.13 14.85
CA THR A 439 7.50 9.89 14.45
C THR A 439 7.76 11.00 13.43
N ARG A 440 8.87 11.73 13.54
CA ARG A 440 9.24 12.79 12.59
C ARG A 440 9.53 12.24 11.18
N LYS A 441 10.29 11.15 11.08
CA LYS A 441 10.59 10.52 9.79
C LYS A 441 9.34 9.91 9.17
N ALA A 442 8.49 9.30 10.00
CA ALA A 442 7.20 8.80 9.56
C ALA A 442 6.31 9.90 8.98
N ALA A 443 6.18 11.02 9.68
CA ALA A 443 5.39 12.16 9.26
C ALA A 443 5.90 12.79 7.96
N PHE A 444 7.23 12.85 7.78
CA PHE A 444 7.85 13.26 6.52
C PHE A 444 7.43 12.34 5.35
N CYS A 445 7.49 11.02 5.54
CA CYS A 445 7.06 10.06 4.53
C CYS A 445 5.55 10.14 4.24
N GLN A 446 4.70 10.30 5.27
CA GLN A 446 3.25 10.52 5.12
C GLN A 446 2.94 11.75 4.27
N ARG A 447 3.60 12.88 4.56
CA ARG A 447 3.43 14.11 3.77
C ARG A 447 3.85 13.90 2.32
N LEU A 448 4.95 13.20 2.08
CA LEU A 448 5.41 12.91 0.72
C LEU A 448 4.43 11.98 -0.03
N ALA A 449 3.84 10.99 0.65
CA ALA A 449 2.76 10.18 0.07
C ALA A 449 1.53 11.05 -0.26
N ALA A 450 1.13 11.93 0.67
CA ALA A 450 -0.04 12.81 0.50
C ALA A 450 0.10 13.76 -0.70
N THR A 451 1.24 14.44 -0.83
CA THR A 451 1.50 15.36 -1.95
C THR A 451 1.50 14.64 -3.31
N ARG A 452 1.91 13.36 -3.34
CA ARG A 452 1.90 12.54 -4.57
C ARG A 452 0.49 12.10 -4.98
N HIS A 453 -0.43 11.93 -4.04
CA HIS A 453 -1.84 11.68 -4.37
C HIS A 453 -2.47 12.79 -5.19
N VAL A 454 -1.94 14.01 -5.12
CA VAL A 454 -2.49 15.20 -5.80
C VAL A 454 -1.52 15.78 -6.83
N SER A 455 -0.44 15.05 -7.13
CA SER A 455 0.57 15.49 -8.10
C SER A 455 -0.02 15.55 -9.51
N PRO A 456 0.40 16.50 -10.36
CA PRO A 456 -0.05 16.57 -11.75
C PRO A 456 0.25 15.32 -12.59
N GLN A 457 1.25 14.52 -12.19
CA GLN A 457 1.57 13.26 -12.86
C GLN A 457 0.65 12.09 -12.48
N ASN A 458 -0.22 12.26 -11.47
CA ASN A 458 -1.17 11.23 -11.07
C ASN A 458 -2.49 11.38 -11.88
N PRO A 459 -2.87 10.39 -12.72
CA PRO A 459 -4.09 10.47 -13.52
C PRO A 459 -5.37 10.50 -12.68
N THR A 460 -5.33 9.98 -11.45
CA THR A 460 -6.49 9.91 -10.54
C THR A 460 -6.18 10.60 -9.21
N PRO A 461 -6.30 11.93 -9.13
CA PRO A 461 -5.98 12.67 -7.92
C PRO A 461 -6.97 12.34 -6.79
N ASN A 462 -6.46 12.04 -5.59
CA ASN A 462 -7.27 11.71 -4.42
C ASN A 462 -7.03 12.70 -3.28
N TRP A 463 -7.85 13.76 -3.25
CA TRP A 463 -7.77 14.81 -2.23
C TRP A 463 -8.16 14.33 -0.82
N ASN A 464 -9.05 13.34 -0.70
CA ASN A 464 -9.46 12.80 0.59
C ASN A 464 -8.33 12.02 1.28
N LYS A 465 -7.62 11.18 0.52
CA LYS A 465 -6.41 10.50 1.02
C LYS A 465 -5.29 11.48 1.35
N CYS A 466 -5.09 12.50 0.52
CA CYS A 466 -4.13 13.57 0.80
C CYS A 466 -4.43 14.27 2.13
N TYR A 467 -5.68 14.70 2.34
CA TYR A 467 -6.13 15.31 3.59
C TYR A 467 -5.89 14.40 4.80
N THR A 468 -6.28 13.13 4.70
CA THR A 468 -6.13 12.14 5.78
C THR A 468 -4.67 11.91 6.15
N LEU A 469 -3.80 11.71 5.15
CA LEU A 469 -2.37 11.48 5.38
C LEU A 469 -1.65 12.70 5.94
N ILE A 470 -2.01 13.91 5.51
CA ILE A 470 -1.48 15.16 6.09
C ILE A 470 -1.88 15.25 7.55
N LEU A 471 -3.15 15.00 7.88
CA LEU A 471 -3.64 15.03 9.25
C LEU A 471 -2.93 14.01 10.15
N GLN A 472 -2.69 12.79 9.64
CA GLN A 472 -1.92 11.76 10.36
C GLN A 472 -0.46 12.15 10.60
N SER A 473 0.10 13.05 9.78
CA SER A 473 1.48 13.53 9.92
C SER A 473 1.65 14.61 11.00
N PHE A 474 0.57 15.21 11.52
CA PHE A 474 0.61 16.34 12.45
C PHE A 474 1.34 16.04 13.78
N PRO A 475 1.13 14.90 14.45
CA PRO A 475 1.85 14.57 15.67
C PRO A 475 3.37 14.57 15.50
N GLY A 476 3.87 14.14 14.34
CA GLY A 476 5.31 14.15 14.04
C GLY A 476 5.87 15.56 13.80
N HIS A 477 5.03 16.49 13.33
CA HIS A 477 5.39 17.90 13.13
C HIS A 477 5.06 18.80 14.33
N LYS A 478 4.62 18.20 15.45
CA LYS A 478 4.21 18.92 16.67
C LYS A 478 3.08 19.91 16.41
N ILE A 479 2.10 19.51 15.61
CA ILE A 479 0.87 20.26 15.39
C ILE A 479 -0.26 19.50 16.10
N THR A 480 -1.01 20.19 16.96
CA THR A 480 -2.29 19.71 17.48
C THR A 480 -3.39 20.64 16.97
N LEU A 481 -4.54 20.12 16.57
CA LEU A 481 -5.64 20.95 16.04
C LEU A 481 -6.44 21.66 17.14
N ASP A 482 -5.94 21.69 18.37
CA ASP A 482 -6.52 22.44 19.47
C ASP A 482 -5.77 23.78 19.64
N PRO A 483 -6.45 24.93 19.43
CA PRO A 483 -5.85 26.24 19.61
C PRO A 483 -5.29 26.48 21.02
N THR A 484 -5.89 25.88 22.06
CA THR A 484 -5.45 26.07 23.44
C THR A 484 -4.14 25.36 23.71
N GLU A 485 -4.04 24.09 23.32
CA GLU A 485 -2.79 23.31 23.45
C GLU A 485 -1.64 23.96 22.66
N MET A 486 -1.91 24.43 21.44
CA MET A 486 -0.89 25.06 20.59
C MET A 486 -0.38 26.40 21.12
N CYS A 487 -1.24 27.23 21.71
CA CYS A 487 -0.86 28.55 22.21
C CYS A 487 -0.20 28.52 23.60
N HIS A 488 -0.45 27.50 24.41
CA HIS A 488 0.17 27.38 25.75
C HIS A 488 1.57 26.78 25.71
N ASP A 489 1.91 25.98 24.69
CA ASP A 489 3.21 25.35 24.48
C ASP A 489 4.26 26.33 23.88
N ASN A 490 4.33 27.55 24.44
CA ASN A 490 5.19 28.67 24.01
C ASN A 490 6.72 28.43 24.14
N GLN A 491 7.16 27.18 24.31
CA GLN A 491 8.56 26.76 24.20
C GLN A 491 8.78 25.92 22.93
N GLN A 492 8.93 26.60 21.80
CA GLN A 492 9.58 26.07 20.58
C GLN A 492 9.17 24.64 20.17
N SER A 493 7.87 24.37 20.11
CA SER A 493 7.35 23.09 19.62
C SER A 493 7.35 23.03 18.08
N GLY A 494 8.52 22.92 17.45
CA GLY A 494 8.65 22.55 16.03
C GLY A 494 9.23 23.62 15.09
N TRP A 495 8.84 23.59 13.82
CA TRP A 495 9.37 24.45 12.76
C TRP A 495 8.23 25.27 12.14
N PRO A 496 8.03 26.55 12.55
CA PRO A 496 6.86 27.34 12.15
C PRO A 496 6.65 27.44 10.64
N ALA A 497 7.71 27.65 9.86
CA ALA A 497 7.61 27.70 8.39
C ALA A 497 7.04 26.40 7.79
N LEU A 498 7.45 25.24 8.32
CA LEU A 498 6.95 23.94 7.89
C LEU A 498 5.51 23.70 8.36
N GLN A 499 5.17 24.13 9.57
CA GLN A 499 3.83 24.01 10.14
C GLN A 499 2.82 24.87 9.37
N ILE A 500 3.19 26.11 9.05
CA ILE A 500 2.40 27.01 8.18
C ILE A 500 2.16 26.34 6.82
N GLN A 501 3.20 25.79 6.20
CA GLN A 501 3.08 25.11 4.90
C GLN A 501 2.12 23.90 4.98
N LEU A 502 2.22 23.08 6.02
CA LEU A 502 1.35 21.92 6.23
C LEU A 502 -0.11 22.33 6.45
N LEU A 503 -0.36 23.38 7.23
CA LEU A 503 -1.71 23.91 7.44
C LEU A 503 -2.30 24.50 6.16
N GLN A 504 -1.50 25.19 5.34
CA GLN A 504 -1.92 25.65 4.01
C GLN A 504 -2.26 24.48 3.08
N GLU A 505 -1.42 23.44 3.03
CA GLU A 505 -1.67 22.21 2.27
C GLU A 505 -2.99 21.55 2.72
N LEU A 506 -3.25 21.51 4.02
CA LEU A 506 -4.50 20.98 4.59
C LEU A 506 -5.73 21.81 4.18
N VAL A 507 -5.64 23.14 4.21
CA VAL A 507 -6.72 24.04 3.75
C VAL A 507 -7.03 23.80 2.28
N VAL A 508 -6.00 23.70 1.44
CA VAL A 508 -6.17 23.43 0.00
C VAL A 508 -6.83 22.08 -0.23
N ALA A 509 -6.40 21.04 0.49
CA ALA A 509 -7.02 19.72 0.40
C ALA A 509 -8.50 19.73 0.80
N ALA A 510 -8.84 20.36 1.94
CA ALA A 510 -10.23 20.50 2.40
C ALA A 510 -11.11 21.27 1.40
N LYS A 511 -10.60 22.35 0.81
CA LYS A 511 -11.29 23.12 -0.23
C LYS A 511 -11.56 22.27 -1.47
N ARG A 512 -10.56 21.51 -1.94
CA ARG A 512 -10.68 20.63 -3.11
C ARG A 512 -11.61 19.44 -2.89
N MET A 513 -11.80 19.01 -1.64
CA MET A 513 -12.81 18.02 -1.24
C MET A 513 -14.24 18.59 -1.22
N GLY A 514 -14.45 19.89 -1.47
CA GLY A 514 -15.77 20.53 -1.41
C GLY A 514 -16.26 20.84 0.01
N HIS A 515 -15.43 20.67 1.04
CA HIS A 515 -15.81 20.92 2.43
C HIS A 515 -15.40 22.33 2.86
N SER A 516 -16.18 23.35 2.46
CA SER A 516 -15.88 24.77 2.73
C SER A 516 -15.82 25.12 4.22
N ALA A 517 -16.65 24.48 5.05
CA ALA A 517 -16.62 24.66 6.51
C ALA A 517 -15.28 24.22 7.12
N LEU A 518 -14.76 23.08 6.64
CA LEU A 518 -13.51 22.50 7.10
C LEU A 518 -12.31 23.35 6.68
N ALA A 519 -12.30 23.83 5.43
CA ALA A 519 -11.27 24.74 4.94
C ALA A 519 -11.25 26.07 5.73
N THR A 520 -12.44 26.62 6.01
CA THR A 520 -12.58 27.84 6.85
C THR A 520 -12.04 27.60 8.26
N ARG A 521 -12.36 26.46 8.88
CA ARG A 521 -11.83 26.08 10.21
C ARG A 521 -10.31 26.02 10.24
N HIS A 522 -9.70 25.29 9.30
CA HIS A 522 -8.24 25.14 9.24
C HIS A 522 -7.53 26.47 8.96
N MET A 523 -8.10 27.33 8.11
CA MET A 523 -7.55 28.67 7.85
C MET A 523 -7.67 29.58 9.08
N THR A 524 -8.80 29.51 9.79
CA THR A 524 -9.00 30.26 11.05
C THR A 524 -8.01 29.79 12.13
N PHE A 525 -7.82 28.48 12.24
CA PHE A 525 -6.82 27.88 13.14
C PHE A 525 -5.40 28.37 12.81
N LEU A 526 -5.00 28.32 11.54
CA LEU A 526 -3.68 28.80 11.09
C LEU A 526 -3.45 30.26 11.51
N LEU A 527 -4.41 31.14 11.22
CA LEU A 527 -4.30 32.55 11.58
C LEU A 527 -4.29 32.77 13.10
N GLN A 528 -5.00 31.96 13.89
CA GLN A 528 -5.00 32.08 15.35
C GLN A 528 -3.66 31.63 15.97
N THR A 529 -3.11 30.50 15.52
CA THR A 529 -1.94 29.86 16.17
C THR A 529 -0.60 30.30 15.58
N MET A 530 -0.56 30.72 14.31
CA MET A 530 0.69 31.05 13.60
C MET A 530 0.86 32.55 13.31
N TRP A 531 -0.02 33.42 13.83
CA TRP A 531 -0.02 34.86 13.52
C TRP A 531 1.35 35.53 13.66
N GLU A 532 2.04 35.25 14.77
CA GLU A 532 3.35 35.85 15.10
C GLU A 532 4.48 35.39 14.18
N HIS A 533 4.30 34.26 13.50
CA HIS A 533 5.29 33.67 12.58
C HIS A 533 5.06 34.05 11.11
N LEU A 534 3.97 34.76 10.80
CA LEU A 534 3.63 35.21 9.46
C LEU A 534 4.16 36.63 9.21
N SER A 535 4.64 36.89 7.99
CA SER A 535 4.95 38.25 7.55
C SER A 535 3.67 39.07 7.33
N ALA A 536 3.79 40.41 7.32
CA ALA A 536 2.64 41.29 7.08
C ALA A 536 1.96 41.05 5.71
N SER A 537 2.71 40.60 4.70
CA SER A 537 2.13 40.22 3.40
C SER A 537 1.31 38.94 3.52
N GLU A 538 1.87 37.91 4.15
CA GLU A 538 1.19 36.62 4.34
C GLU A 538 -0.06 36.76 5.22
N GLN A 539 0.01 37.56 6.28
CA GLN A 539 -1.16 37.88 7.11
C GLN A 539 -2.29 38.49 6.28
N LYS A 540 -1.97 39.46 5.41
CA LYS A 540 -2.95 40.07 4.51
C LYS A 540 -3.52 39.07 3.51
N GLU A 541 -2.67 38.28 2.86
CA GLU A 541 -3.10 37.30 1.87
C GLU A 541 -3.98 36.19 2.47
N LEU A 542 -3.58 35.63 3.61
CA LEU A 542 -4.32 34.58 4.30
C LEU A 542 -5.64 35.12 4.88
N ALA A 543 -5.69 36.37 5.35
CA ALA A 543 -6.94 37.00 5.77
C ALA A 543 -7.92 37.18 4.60
N ILE A 544 -7.43 37.57 3.42
CA ILE A 544 -8.26 37.65 2.19
C ILE A 544 -8.76 36.26 1.79
N GLN A 545 -7.92 35.23 1.89
CA GLN A 545 -8.34 33.84 1.63
C GLN A 545 -9.40 33.38 2.63
N LEU A 546 -9.25 33.69 3.92
CA LEU A 546 -10.26 33.38 4.94
C LEU A 546 -11.59 34.06 4.62
N GLN A 547 -11.56 35.34 4.23
CA GLN A 547 -12.78 36.07 3.84
C GLN A 547 -13.49 35.36 2.68
N SER A 548 -12.75 34.94 1.64
CA SER A 548 -13.32 34.20 0.51
C SER A 548 -13.84 32.80 0.88
N LEU A 549 -13.25 32.11 1.86
CA LEU A 549 -13.70 30.78 2.29
C LEU A 549 -14.96 30.90 3.17
N SER A 550 -14.97 31.89 4.06
CA SER A 550 -16.07 32.14 4.98
C SER A 550 -17.37 32.55 4.26
N SER A 551 -17.28 33.23 3.12
CA SER A 551 -18.47 33.59 2.32
C SER A 551 -19.18 32.39 1.70
N GLN A 552 -18.52 31.23 1.64
CA GLN A 552 -19.04 29.98 1.07
C GLN A 552 -19.55 29.02 2.14
N CYS A 553 -19.63 29.45 3.40
CA CYS A 553 -20.01 28.61 4.54
C CYS A 553 -21.01 29.34 5.45
N GLU A 554 -22.08 28.66 5.84
CA GLU A 554 -22.94 29.09 6.95
C GLU A 554 -22.21 28.76 8.27
N GLY A 555 -21.55 29.76 8.86
CA GLY A 555 -20.68 29.54 10.03
C GLY A 555 -21.47 29.39 11.33
N ALA A 556 -21.19 28.33 12.09
CA ALA A 556 -21.52 28.22 13.50
C ALA A 556 -20.29 27.75 14.30
N PRO A 557 -20.08 28.16 15.57
CA PRO A 557 -18.93 27.75 16.39
C PRO A 557 -19.07 26.31 16.93
N VAL A 558 -19.58 25.39 16.10
CA VAL A 558 -19.76 23.97 16.44
C VAL A 558 -18.51 23.18 16.05
N PRO A 559 -18.00 22.28 16.93
CA PRO A 559 -16.92 21.37 16.55
C PRO A 559 -17.29 20.56 15.31
N LEU A 560 -16.36 20.40 14.37
CA LEU A 560 -16.58 19.58 13.18
C LEU A 560 -16.13 18.15 13.47
N VAL A 561 -17.00 17.17 13.25
CA VAL A 561 -16.66 15.75 13.39
C VAL A 561 -16.37 15.18 12.01
N LEU A 562 -15.16 14.64 11.83
CA LEU A 562 -14.79 13.93 10.61
C LEU A 562 -15.35 12.50 10.65
N ASP A 563 -15.49 11.87 9.47
CA ASP A 563 -15.88 10.45 9.35
C ASP A 563 -14.93 9.50 10.09
N SER A 564 -13.69 9.94 10.34
CA SER A 564 -12.69 9.23 11.14
C SER A 564 -12.94 9.27 12.65
N GLY A 565 -13.94 10.03 13.12
CA GLY A 565 -14.22 10.28 14.53
C GLY A 565 -13.36 11.39 15.15
N ILE A 566 -12.44 12.00 14.38
CA ILE A 566 -11.63 13.13 14.86
C ILE A 566 -12.52 14.38 14.95
N VAL A 567 -12.54 15.00 16.11
CA VAL A 567 -13.25 16.26 16.37
C VAL A 567 -12.27 17.41 16.16
N ILE A 568 -12.66 18.38 15.33
CA ILE A 568 -11.90 19.61 15.07
C ILE A 568 -12.55 20.72 15.91
N PRO A 569 -11.85 21.24 16.93
CA PRO A 569 -12.34 22.31 17.79
C PRO A 569 -12.62 23.62 17.01
N PRO A 570 -13.49 24.49 17.56
CA PRO A 570 -13.66 25.83 17.02
C PRO A 570 -12.44 26.71 17.30
N ALA A 571 -11.91 27.37 16.26
CA ALA A 571 -10.95 28.46 16.38
C ALA A 571 -11.70 29.81 16.39
N ASN A 572 -11.44 30.64 17.41
CA ASN A 572 -12.20 31.86 17.70
C ASN A 572 -11.41 33.16 17.54
N LEU A 573 -10.19 33.10 16.97
CA LEU A 573 -9.33 34.28 16.73
C LEU A 573 -9.09 35.16 17.97
N SER A 574 -8.98 34.55 19.17
CA SER A 574 -8.80 35.27 20.45
C SER A 574 -7.58 36.18 20.51
N ASN A 575 -6.58 35.92 19.66
CA ASN A 575 -5.27 36.55 19.72
C ASN A 575 -5.13 37.70 18.71
N VAL A 576 -6.15 37.96 17.89
CA VAL A 576 -6.10 39.03 16.88
C VAL A 576 -6.46 40.37 17.57
N PRO A 577 -5.62 41.41 17.46
CA PRO A 577 -5.88 42.69 18.10
C PRO A 577 -7.17 43.32 17.54
N VAL A 578 -8.09 43.68 18.42
CA VAL A 578 -9.34 44.35 18.07
C VAL A 578 -9.13 45.87 18.09
N CYS A 579 -9.50 46.56 17.01
CA CYS A 579 -9.50 48.02 17.00
C CYS A 579 -10.62 48.54 17.91
N LEU A 580 -10.27 49.08 19.07
CA LEU A 580 -11.23 49.65 20.03
C LEU A 580 -11.69 51.07 19.66
N GLY A 581 -10.92 51.79 18.84
CA GLY A 581 -11.26 53.14 18.41
C GLY A 581 -10.11 53.87 17.70
N PHE A 582 -10.45 54.96 17.02
CA PHE A 582 -9.48 55.84 16.36
C PHE A 582 -9.30 57.12 17.18
N GLY A 583 -8.05 57.45 17.52
CA GLY A 583 -7.69 58.72 18.13
C GLY A 583 -6.99 59.61 17.11
N LEU A 584 -7.52 60.80 16.86
CA LEU A 584 -6.84 61.78 16.01
C LEU A 584 -5.56 62.22 16.72
N ARG A 585 -4.40 61.79 16.24
CA ARG A 585 -3.12 62.28 16.74
C ARG A 585 -2.70 63.51 15.94
N ASN A 586 -2.37 64.58 16.65
CA ASN A 586 -1.73 65.73 16.03
C ASN A 586 -0.43 65.27 15.34
N LEU A 587 -0.18 65.83 14.15
CA LEU A 587 1.08 65.64 13.43
C LEU A 587 2.26 65.98 14.35
N GLN A 588 3.40 65.31 14.16
CA GLN A 588 4.61 65.65 14.90
C GLN A 588 4.91 67.15 14.72
N PRO A 589 5.49 67.85 15.71
CA PRO A 589 5.63 69.31 15.69
C PRO A 589 6.31 69.89 14.43
N HIS A 590 7.15 69.10 13.77
CA HIS A 590 7.84 69.48 12.52
C HIS A 590 7.01 69.25 11.24
N LEU A 591 5.91 68.50 11.32
CA LEU A 591 4.95 68.25 10.24
C LEU A 591 3.64 69.03 10.41
N GLN A 592 3.48 69.76 11.51
CA GLN A 592 2.29 70.58 11.72
C GLN A 592 2.28 71.73 10.71
N PRO A 593 1.16 71.96 10.00
CA PRO A 593 1.05 73.08 9.08
C PRO A 593 1.21 74.39 9.85
N ARG A 594 2.32 75.08 9.58
CA ARG A 594 2.54 76.43 10.09
C ARG A 594 1.84 77.39 9.14
N LYS A 595 0.97 78.24 9.71
CA LYS A 595 0.41 79.36 8.95
C LYS A 595 1.57 80.24 8.50
N ILE A 596 1.80 80.32 7.19
CA ILE A 596 2.76 81.27 6.63
C ILE A 596 2.13 82.64 6.83
N GLU A 597 2.70 83.43 7.75
CA GLU A 597 2.34 84.83 7.88
C GLU A 597 2.96 85.57 6.69
N THR A 598 2.21 85.67 5.60
CA THR A 598 2.52 86.63 4.54
C THR A 598 2.34 88.03 5.12
N PHE A 599 3.44 88.74 5.38
CA PHE A 599 3.40 90.17 5.63
C PHE A 599 2.66 90.83 4.46
N LYS A 600 1.59 91.58 4.76
CA LYS A 600 0.95 92.46 3.78
C LYS A 600 2.01 93.44 3.28
N GLN A 601 2.53 93.24 2.08
CA GLN A 601 3.20 94.30 1.35
C GLN A 601 2.12 95.25 0.83
N ASP A 602 2.22 96.51 1.24
CA ASP A 602 1.34 97.57 0.78
C ASP A 602 1.40 97.72 -0.75
N ILE A 603 0.22 97.99 -1.27
CA ILE A 603 -0.21 97.94 -2.66
C ILE A 603 0.44 99.07 -3.47
N GLY A 604 1.21 98.73 -4.51
CA GLY A 604 1.43 99.59 -5.68
C GLY A 604 0.14 99.67 -6.54
N PRO A 605 -0.03 100.70 -7.39
CA PRO A 605 -1.35 101.21 -7.79
C PRO A 605 -2.19 100.16 -8.54
N PHE A 606 -3.40 99.99 -8.03
CA PHE A 606 -4.41 99.07 -8.52
C PHE A 606 -5.01 99.57 -9.85
N LEU A 607 -4.68 98.92 -10.97
CA LEU A 607 -5.37 99.10 -12.25
C LEU A 607 -6.60 98.18 -12.30
N PHE A 608 -7.78 98.78 -12.14
CA PHE A 608 -9.06 98.10 -12.24
C PHE A 608 -9.40 97.82 -13.71
N THR A 609 -9.47 96.54 -14.10
CA THR A 609 -10.13 96.12 -15.35
C THR A 609 -11.33 95.25 -14.98
N PRO A 610 -12.58 95.72 -15.14
CA PRO A 610 -13.75 94.97 -14.74
C PRO A 610 -14.12 93.95 -15.81
N ILE A 611 -13.99 92.66 -15.49
CA ILE A 611 -14.68 91.60 -16.22
C ILE A 611 -15.78 91.06 -15.31
N LYS A 612 -17.03 91.33 -15.68
CA LYS A 612 -18.23 90.75 -15.05
C LYS A 612 -18.58 89.42 -15.73
N PHE A 613 -18.52 88.33 -14.98
CA PHE A 613 -19.45 87.20 -15.03
C PHE A 613 -19.67 86.84 -13.55
N GLY A 614 -20.83 87.04 -12.95
CA GLY A 614 -22.10 86.44 -13.36
C GLY A 614 -22.44 85.30 -12.39
N THR A 615 -22.62 85.67 -11.13
CA THR A 615 -23.53 85.14 -10.10
C THR A 615 -23.94 83.66 -10.13
N LEU A 616 -23.56 82.92 -9.08
CA LEU A 616 -24.35 81.84 -8.50
C LEU A 616 -24.29 81.95 -6.97
N GLU A 617 -25.35 82.52 -6.42
CA GLU A 617 -25.63 82.68 -5.00
C GLU A 617 -25.74 81.32 -4.30
N ARG A 618 -25.16 81.19 -3.11
CA ARG A 618 -25.62 80.23 -2.11
C ARG A 618 -26.03 81.01 -0.86
N THR A 619 -27.35 81.09 -0.72
CA THR A 619 -28.09 81.67 0.40
C THR A 619 -27.72 80.99 1.71
N SER A 620 -27.56 81.81 2.74
CA SER A 620 -27.51 81.39 4.14
C SER A 620 -28.93 81.41 4.69
N ASN A 621 -29.34 80.34 5.38
CA ASN A 621 -30.52 80.38 6.25
C ASN A 621 -30.21 79.71 7.61
N LYS A 622 -30.59 80.46 8.65
CA LYS A 622 -30.32 80.33 10.09
C LYS A 622 -31.03 79.14 10.77
N PRO A 623 -30.64 78.77 12.00
CA PRO A 623 -31.59 78.27 13.00
C PRO A 623 -32.05 79.42 13.93
N GLN A 624 -33.37 79.57 14.07
CA GLN A 624 -34.00 80.36 15.12
C GLN A 624 -34.21 79.48 16.36
N SER A 625 -33.74 79.97 17.51
CA SER A 625 -34.16 79.52 18.83
C SER A 625 -35.57 80.02 19.15
N LYS A 626 -36.36 79.21 19.85
CA LYS A 626 -37.49 79.68 20.67
C LYS A 626 -37.24 79.22 22.11
N MET A 627 -37.20 80.21 23.00
CA MET A 627 -37.21 80.07 24.45
C MET A 627 -38.57 79.60 24.96
N GLY A 628 -38.56 78.94 26.12
CA GLY A 628 -39.70 78.85 27.03
C GLY A 628 -39.19 78.88 28.47
N LYS A 629 -39.54 79.98 29.14
CA LYS A 629 -39.62 80.30 30.58
C LYS A 629 -39.07 79.31 31.60
#